data_AF-A0A7K0UMZ4-F1
#
_entry.id   AF-A0A7K0UMZ4-F1
#
_cell.length_a   1.000
_cell.length_b   1.000
_cell.length_c   1.000
_cell.angle_alpha   90.00
_cell.angle_beta   90.00
_cell.angle_gamma   90.00
#
_symmetry.space_group_name_H-M   'P 1'
#
loop_
_entity.id
_entity.type
_entity.pdbx_description
1 polymer ?
#
loop_
_entity_poly.entity_id
_entity_poly.type
_entity_poly.pdbx_seq_one_letter_code
_entity_poly.pdbx_strand_id
1 'polypeptide(L)'
;MALLANRVKVATATTGTGTVTLGAASSAAFCTFAEAGITDGQTVSYCIEEGTNFEIGTGVYTSLGTTLSRASVTISKVSGTSGTTKITLGGAGTVRIVARKEDLLSVSETQAVNTVYAGPSSGGSAVPSFRAMVAADLPTTTGLVAINAYSTSATVTIPTGATKAKVTLWGASGGGGGAKATAANTAIGGSGGGAGALIAYITSLVAAKTLTLTIGAAGTAGATTPGDGGDGGNSSLATGPAGNPQTISTLTANGGTGGKLASGAGKTSLGGTGGTATGGDLNITGMFGSSATLGASTASTAPDPTMFVNGQGGATGLGLSFGGRSGTSTSGTGVAGLVGVVGGCIIEWYS
;
A
#
# COMPACT_ATOMS: atom_id res chain seq x y z
N MET A 1 32.51 3.44 23.19
CA MET A 1 31.58 4.08 24.14
C MET A 1 32.32 4.25 25.45
N ALA A 2 32.35 5.44 26.05
CA ALA A 2 33.02 5.65 27.32
C ALA A 2 32.29 4.89 28.43
N LEU A 3 33.03 4.38 29.42
CA LEU A 3 32.43 3.70 30.56
C LEU A 3 31.76 4.71 31.49
N LEU A 4 30.49 4.48 31.81
CA LEU A 4 29.74 5.25 32.81
C LEU A 4 29.88 4.56 34.18
N ALA A 5 30.06 5.37 35.22
CA ALA A 5 30.22 4.88 36.59
C ALA A 5 29.42 5.72 37.58
N ASN A 6 29.00 5.07 38.66
CA ASN A 6 28.16 5.69 39.67
C ASN A 6 29.01 6.57 40.61
N ARG A 7 28.68 7.87 40.63
CA ARG A 7 29.07 8.82 41.69
C ARG A 7 30.58 8.86 42.01
N VAL A 8 31.42 8.93 40.98
CA VAL A 8 32.87 9.04 41.13
C VAL A 8 33.31 10.48 41.27
N LYS A 9 34.05 10.82 42.34
CA LYS A 9 34.76 12.09 42.49
C LYS A 9 35.94 11.96 43.45
N VAL A 10 37.14 12.31 43.00
CA VAL A 10 38.40 12.21 43.75
C VAL A 10 39.15 13.54 43.75
N ALA A 11 39.98 13.77 44.77
CA ALA A 11 40.91 14.89 44.80
C ALA A 11 42.16 14.58 43.95
N THR A 12 42.86 15.61 43.47
CA THR A 12 44.19 15.48 42.87
C THR A 12 45.12 16.60 43.33
N ALA A 13 46.33 16.21 43.72
CA ALA A 13 47.42 17.14 44.05
C ALA A 13 48.36 17.40 42.86
N THR A 14 48.01 16.92 41.66
CA THR A 14 48.81 17.11 40.45
C THR A 14 48.95 18.60 40.12
N THR A 15 50.14 19.01 39.69
CA THR A 15 50.38 20.35 39.13
C THR A 15 50.69 20.27 37.63
N GLY A 16 50.42 21.35 36.89
CA GLY A 16 50.66 21.42 35.44
C GLY A 16 49.55 20.80 34.58
N THR A 17 49.88 20.45 33.33
CA THR A 17 48.92 19.98 32.31
C THR A 17 49.07 18.48 31.98
N GLY A 18 49.94 17.77 32.70
CA GLY A 18 50.28 16.37 32.46
C GLY A 18 49.23 15.36 32.92
N THR A 19 49.65 14.09 32.94
CA THR A 19 48.88 12.99 33.55
C THR A 19 48.54 13.32 35.00
N VAL A 20 47.33 12.95 35.40
CA VAL A 20 46.79 13.30 36.72
C VAL A 20 46.89 12.11 37.65
N THR A 21 47.50 12.29 38.81
CA THR A 21 47.42 11.32 39.91
C THR A 21 46.08 11.50 40.64
N LEU A 22 45.29 10.44 40.69
CA LEU A 22 44.00 10.38 41.38
C LEU A 22 44.24 10.04 42.86
N GLY A 23 43.76 10.90 43.74
CA GLY A 23 43.84 10.74 45.19
C GLY A 23 42.61 10.04 45.78
N ALA A 24 42.36 10.29 47.06
CA ALA A 24 41.18 9.78 47.77
C ALA A 24 39.88 10.36 47.19
N ALA A 25 38.76 9.67 47.44
CA ALA A 25 37.44 10.22 47.21
C ALA A 25 37.32 11.60 47.87
N SER A 26 36.72 12.58 47.17
CA SER A 26 36.63 13.95 47.66
C SER A 26 35.79 14.08 48.94
N SER A 27 34.94 13.09 49.24
CA SER A 27 34.31 12.88 50.53
C SER A 27 33.79 11.44 50.64
N ALA A 28 33.31 11.04 51.82
CA ALA A 28 32.70 9.72 52.05
C ALA A 28 31.42 9.47 51.22
N ALA A 29 30.88 10.50 50.55
CA ALA A 29 29.70 10.37 49.69
C ALA A 29 30.05 10.03 48.23
N PHE A 30 31.33 9.88 47.87
CA PHE A 30 31.79 9.59 46.52
C PHE A 30 32.63 8.32 46.48
N CYS A 31 32.62 7.66 45.32
CA CYS A 31 33.53 6.54 45.03
C CYS A 31 34.83 7.06 44.40
N THR A 32 35.92 6.35 44.64
CA THR A 32 37.10 6.36 43.78
C THR A 32 36.81 5.67 42.44
N PHE A 33 37.74 5.75 41.49
CA PHE A 33 37.60 5.08 40.19
C PHE A 33 37.53 3.55 40.37
N ALA A 34 38.41 3.00 41.21
CA ALA A 34 38.45 1.56 41.48
C ALA A 34 37.20 1.06 42.21
N GLU A 35 36.71 1.78 43.23
CA GLU A 35 35.48 1.42 43.95
C GLU A 35 34.24 1.43 43.06
N ALA A 36 34.23 2.27 42.02
CA ALA A 36 33.15 2.31 41.04
C ALA A 36 33.32 1.31 39.88
N GLY A 37 34.28 0.39 39.99
CA GLY A 37 34.48 -0.71 39.06
C GLY A 37 35.26 -0.36 37.80
N ILE A 38 35.94 0.80 37.75
CA ILE A 38 36.83 1.13 36.65
C ILE A 38 38.12 0.31 36.78
N THR A 39 38.46 -0.45 35.76
CA THR A 39 39.65 -1.32 35.71
C THR A 39 40.76 -0.72 34.85
N ASP A 40 41.96 -1.30 34.95
CA ASP A 40 43.16 -0.84 34.26
C ASP A 40 42.98 -0.73 32.74
N GLY A 41 43.45 0.37 32.15
CA GLY A 41 43.40 0.63 30.71
C GLY A 41 42.04 1.09 30.19
N GLN A 42 41.01 1.18 31.04
CA GLN A 42 39.70 1.65 30.59
C GLN A 42 39.70 3.14 30.24
N THR A 43 39.05 3.46 29.14
CA THR A 43 38.80 4.84 28.73
C THR A 43 37.49 5.34 29.36
N VAL A 44 37.57 6.47 30.06
CA VAL A 44 36.44 7.11 30.73
C VAL A 44 36.27 8.55 30.23
N SER A 45 35.04 9.03 30.33
CA SER A 45 34.72 10.44 30.18
C SER A 45 34.87 11.13 31.53
N TYR A 46 35.72 12.15 31.60
CA TYR A 46 36.05 12.82 32.84
C TYR A 46 35.65 14.29 32.81
N CYS A 47 35.47 14.87 34.00
CA CYS A 47 35.51 16.30 34.22
C CYS A 47 36.53 16.61 35.32
N ILE A 48 37.45 17.53 35.04
CA ILE A 48 38.39 18.07 36.03
C ILE A 48 38.01 19.51 36.31
N GLU A 49 38.03 19.88 37.58
CA GLU A 49 37.78 21.25 38.05
C GLU A 49 38.84 21.69 39.04
N GLU A 50 39.28 22.93 38.91
CA GLU A 50 40.08 23.60 39.92
C GLU A 50 39.81 25.11 39.90
N GLY A 51 39.49 25.67 41.06
CA GLY A 51 39.01 27.05 41.15
C GLY A 51 37.77 27.26 40.29
N THR A 52 37.83 28.24 39.38
CA THR A 52 36.75 28.54 38.42
C THR A 52 36.97 27.88 37.05
N ASN A 53 38.05 27.12 36.89
CA ASN A 53 38.40 26.46 35.64
C ASN A 53 37.86 25.03 35.61
N PHE A 54 37.42 24.58 34.44
CA PHE A 54 37.06 23.20 34.23
C PHE A 54 37.47 22.70 32.85
N GLU A 55 37.58 21.39 32.73
CA GLU A 55 37.58 20.70 31.44
C GLU A 55 36.77 19.42 31.50
N ILE A 56 36.30 19.00 30.33
CA ILE A 56 35.64 17.72 30.08
C ILE A 56 36.36 17.05 28.92
N GLY A 57 36.71 15.78 29.09
CA GLY A 57 37.53 15.07 28.12
C GLY A 57 37.43 13.55 28.22
N THR A 58 38.27 12.86 27.47
CA THR A 58 38.50 11.41 27.62
C THR A 58 39.89 11.15 28.15
N GLY A 59 39.97 10.14 29.01
CA GLY A 59 41.20 9.72 29.65
C GLY A 59 41.24 8.23 29.87
N VAL A 60 42.44 7.68 29.93
CA VAL A 60 42.69 6.27 30.25
C VAL A 60 43.08 6.17 31.71
N TYR A 61 42.35 5.37 32.48
CA TYR A 61 42.69 5.06 33.86
C TYR A 61 43.80 4.00 33.90
N THR A 62 44.83 4.26 34.70
CA THR A 62 45.87 3.28 35.04
C THR A 62 45.83 3.04 36.53
N SER A 63 45.51 1.79 36.90
CA SER A 63 45.37 1.33 38.28
C SER A 63 46.69 1.43 39.03
N LEU A 64 47.80 1.05 38.39
CA LEU A 64 49.14 1.19 38.95
C LEU A 64 49.51 2.68 39.02
N GLY A 65 49.68 3.19 40.24
CA GLY A 65 49.92 4.60 40.51
C GLY A 65 48.67 5.48 40.43
N THR A 66 47.47 4.88 40.30
CA THR A 66 46.16 5.55 40.29
C THR A 66 46.14 6.80 39.42
N THR A 67 46.50 6.68 38.14
CA THR A 67 46.61 7.83 37.24
C THR A 67 45.51 7.88 36.19
N LEU A 68 45.21 9.08 35.69
CA LEU A 68 44.33 9.34 34.56
C LEU A 68 45.08 10.14 33.51
N SER A 69 45.18 9.59 32.30
CA SER A 69 45.66 10.37 31.16
C SER A 69 44.62 11.40 30.74
N ARG A 70 45.07 12.53 30.19
CA ARG A 70 44.19 13.57 29.63
C ARG A 70 44.31 13.49 28.11
N ALA A 71 43.72 12.46 27.51
CA ALA A 71 43.99 12.09 26.12
C ALA A 71 43.39 13.09 25.12
N SER A 72 42.15 13.54 25.35
CA SER A 72 41.52 14.60 24.58
C SER A 72 40.61 15.44 25.46
N VAL A 73 40.58 16.76 25.22
CA VAL A 73 39.66 17.70 25.88
C VAL A 73 38.59 18.10 24.88
N THR A 74 37.34 17.74 25.18
CA THR A 74 36.18 18.06 24.35
C THR A 74 35.75 19.50 24.55
N ILE A 75 35.76 19.97 25.79
CA ILE A 75 35.44 21.36 26.14
C ILE A 75 36.14 21.75 27.43
N SER A 76 36.59 23.00 27.50
CA SER A 76 37.19 23.59 28.69
C SER A 76 36.70 25.02 28.87
N LYS A 77 36.73 25.50 30.11
CA LYS A 77 36.65 26.92 30.41
C LYS A 77 37.84 27.30 31.28
N VAL A 78 38.72 28.13 30.74
CA VAL A 78 39.96 28.59 31.40
C VAL A 78 39.88 30.11 31.55
N SER A 79 39.87 30.60 32.78
CA SER A 79 39.74 32.01 33.12
C SER A 79 38.56 32.68 32.41
N GLY A 80 37.41 32.00 32.38
CA GLY A 80 36.19 32.48 31.73
C GLY A 80 36.12 32.25 30.20
N THR A 81 37.20 31.83 29.56
CA THR A 81 37.27 31.61 28.10
C THR A 81 36.99 30.16 27.75
N SER A 82 36.04 29.93 26.83
CA SER A 82 35.74 28.58 26.30
C SER A 82 36.82 28.12 25.34
N GLY A 83 37.16 26.83 25.36
CA GLY A 83 38.17 26.24 24.49
C GLY A 83 38.17 24.71 24.52
N THR A 84 39.27 24.13 24.05
CA THR A 84 39.50 22.67 23.99
C THR A 84 40.89 22.31 24.54
N THR A 85 41.43 23.16 25.42
CA THR A 85 42.79 23.01 25.98
C THR A 85 42.75 22.48 27.39
N LYS A 86 43.83 21.81 27.79
CA LYS A 86 44.01 21.35 29.17
C LYS A 86 44.07 22.52 30.16
N ILE A 87 43.35 22.44 31.28
CA ILE A 87 43.56 23.34 32.42
C ILE A 87 44.92 23.06 33.08
N THR A 88 45.63 24.10 33.49
CA THR A 88 46.83 23.97 34.34
C THR A 88 46.38 23.76 35.78
N LEU A 89 46.80 22.65 36.40
CA LEU A 89 46.48 22.35 37.79
C LEU A 89 47.50 22.98 38.75
N GLY A 90 47.00 23.45 39.90
CA GLY A 90 47.75 24.05 41.01
C GLY A 90 47.87 23.14 42.23
N GLY A 91 47.31 21.94 42.20
CA GLY A 91 47.44 20.91 43.24
C GLY A 91 46.26 20.81 44.21
N ALA A 92 45.12 21.42 43.87
CA ALA A 92 43.87 21.37 44.65
C ALA A 92 42.65 20.97 43.79
N GLY A 93 42.90 20.30 42.67
CA GLY A 93 41.86 19.93 41.71
C GLY A 93 40.98 18.77 42.17
N THR A 94 39.82 18.64 41.54
CA THR A 94 38.98 17.44 41.66
C THR A 94 38.71 16.82 40.30
N VAL A 95 38.61 15.50 40.26
CA VAL A 95 38.36 14.70 39.05
C VAL A 95 37.13 13.85 39.27
N ARG A 96 36.21 13.83 38.30
CA ARG A 96 34.99 13.02 38.34
C ARG A 96 34.74 12.35 36.99
N ILE A 97 34.03 11.22 37.01
CA ILE A 97 33.49 10.62 35.79
C ILE A 97 32.14 11.29 35.49
N VAL A 98 31.94 11.70 34.24
CA VAL A 98 30.71 12.36 33.78
C VAL A 98 30.25 11.76 32.47
N ALA A 99 28.94 11.79 32.20
CA ALA A 99 28.43 11.56 30.87
C ALA A 99 28.60 12.84 30.03
N ARG A 100 29.25 12.73 28.87
CA ARG A 100 29.27 13.80 27.85
C ARG A 100 28.08 13.62 26.91
N LYS A 101 27.76 14.64 26.12
CA LYS A 101 26.70 14.52 25.11
C LYS A 101 27.01 13.39 24.11
N GLU A 102 28.28 13.20 23.78
CA GLU A 102 28.74 12.15 22.86
C GLU A 102 28.65 10.73 23.46
N ASP A 103 28.51 10.63 24.78
CA ASP A 103 28.35 9.34 25.45
C ASP A 103 26.87 8.92 25.53
N LEU A 104 25.94 9.81 25.16
CA LEU A 104 24.51 9.56 25.16
C LEU A 104 23.99 9.45 23.73
N LEU A 105 23.22 8.41 23.46
CA LEU A 105 22.46 8.32 22.21
C LEU A 105 21.32 9.35 22.27
N SER A 106 21.31 10.34 21.37
CA SER A 106 20.24 11.33 21.32
C SER A 106 19.08 10.82 20.45
N VAL A 107 17.84 11.00 20.92
CA VAL A 107 16.61 10.69 20.16
C VAL A 107 16.26 11.77 19.12
N SER A 108 17.02 12.87 19.09
CA SER A 108 16.77 14.06 18.27
C SER A 108 17.77 14.25 17.12
N GLU A 109 18.84 13.47 17.06
CA GLU A 109 19.68 13.43 15.87
C GLU A 109 18.94 12.73 14.74
N THR A 110 18.99 13.31 13.54
CA THR A 110 18.35 12.75 12.35
C THR A 110 18.92 11.36 12.09
N GLN A 111 18.17 10.34 12.48
CA GLN A 111 18.49 8.96 12.14
C GLN A 111 18.14 8.76 10.67
N ALA A 112 19.14 8.41 9.85
CA ALA A 112 18.94 8.18 8.42
C ALA A 112 18.02 6.97 8.12
N VAL A 113 17.69 6.17 9.15
CA VAL A 113 16.82 5.00 9.07
C VAL A 113 16.00 4.91 10.37
N ASN A 114 14.68 4.66 10.27
CA ASN A 114 13.87 4.32 11.44
C ASN A 114 14.36 2.99 12.01
N THR A 115 15.13 3.04 13.09
CA THR A 115 15.54 1.84 13.82
C THR A 115 14.55 1.56 14.94
N VAL A 116 14.05 0.34 15.01
CA VAL A 116 13.23 -0.13 16.13
C VAL A 116 14.13 -0.83 17.15
N TYR A 117 13.83 -0.65 18.44
CA TYR A 117 14.49 -1.40 19.50
C TYR A 117 13.80 -2.76 19.63
N ALA A 118 14.44 -3.80 19.10
CA ALA A 118 13.83 -5.13 19.04
C ALA A 118 14.87 -6.24 19.26
N GLY A 119 14.43 -7.37 19.83
CA GLY A 119 15.23 -8.60 19.96
C GLY A 119 15.63 -9.16 18.60
N PRO A 120 16.68 -9.99 18.48
CA PRO A 120 17.27 -10.39 17.21
C PRO A 120 16.23 -10.95 16.21
N SER A 121 16.43 -10.69 14.92
CA SER A 121 15.53 -11.14 13.84
C SER A 121 15.46 -12.67 13.68
N SER A 122 16.35 -13.41 14.35
CA SER A 122 16.32 -14.87 14.42
C SER A 122 15.26 -15.43 15.38
N GLY A 123 14.59 -14.58 16.17
CA GLY A 123 13.64 -15.01 17.20
C GLY A 123 14.28 -15.66 18.43
N GLY A 124 15.61 -15.72 18.49
CA GLY A 124 16.35 -16.25 19.64
C GLY A 124 16.41 -15.27 20.82
N SER A 125 16.72 -15.79 22.01
CA SER A 125 16.99 -14.95 23.19
C SER A 125 18.36 -14.29 23.04
N ALA A 126 18.38 -13.00 22.68
CA ALA A 126 19.58 -12.17 22.72
C ALA A 126 19.24 -10.73 23.13
N VAL A 127 20.26 -9.96 23.49
CA VAL A 127 20.12 -8.55 23.85
C VAL A 127 19.51 -7.78 22.68
N PRO A 128 18.39 -7.06 22.87
CA PRO A 128 17.80 -6.22 21.84
C PRO A 128 18.77 -5.14 21.35
N SER A 129 18.70 -4.80 20.08
CA SER A 129 19.48 -3.73 19.47
C SER A 129 18.61 -2.90 18.54
N PHE A 130 19.02 -1.64 18.30
CA PHE A 130 18.41 -0.84 17.24
C PHE A 130 18.75 -1.45 15.88
N ARG A 131 17.73 -1.88 15.13
CA ARG A 131 17.86 -2.36 13.75
C ARG A 131 16.76 -1.77 12.86
N ALA A 132 16.94 -1.87 11.55
CA ALA A 132 15.86 -1.60 10.60
C ALA A 132 14.68 -2.57 10.84
N MET A 133 13.46 -2.08 10.67
CA MET A 133 12.27 -2.93 10.69
C MET A 133 12.38 -4.01 9.61
N VAL A 134 12.11 -5.25 9.99
CA VAL A 134 11.97 -6.38 9.06
C VAL A 134 10.52 -6.86 9.03
N ALA A 135 10.14 -7.65 8.00
CA ALA A 135 8.79 -8.19 7.89
C ALA A 135 8.35 -8.99 9.14
N ALA A 136 9.28 -9.63 9.84
CA ALA A 136 9.03 -10.36 11.07
C ALA A 136 8.66 -9.45 12.27
N ASP A 137 8.93 -8.15 12.18
CA ASP A 137 8.57 -7.17 13.22
C ASP A 137 7.12 -6.67 13.09
N LEU A 138 6.49 -6.91 11.93
CA LEU A 138 5.07 -6.64 11.73
C LEU A 138 4.28 -7.84 12.27
N PRO A 139 3.17 -7.62 13.01
CA PRO A 139 2.27 -8.71 13.34
C PRO A 139 1.91 -9.42 12.04
N THR A 140 2.04 -10.75 12.00
CA THR A 140 1.71 -11.55 10.82
C THR A 140 0.31 -11.15 10.38
N THR A 141 0.20 -10.47 9.25
CA THR A 141 -1.09 -10.01 8.72
C THR A 141 -1.83 -11.24 8.21
N THR A 142 -2.40 -12.01 9.14
CA THR A 142 -3.40 -13.03 8.86
C THR A 142 -4.64 -12.28 8.41
N GLY A 143 -4.78 -12.12 7.10
CA GLY A 143 -5.78 -11.24 6.54
C GLY A 143 -5.33 -10.82 5.16
N LEU A 144 -5.28 -9.52 4.91
CA LEU A 144 -5.10 -8.96 3.57
C LEU A 144 -3.62 -8.67 3.26
N VAL A 145 -3.13 -9.20 2.14
CA VAL A 145 -1.79 -8.95 1.58
C VAL A 145 -1.81 -7.78 0.60
N ALA A 146 -2.77 -7.74 -0.33
CA ALA A 146 -2.89 -6.70 -1.35
C ALA A 146 -4.29 -6.68 -1.98
N ILE A 147 -4.65 -5.58 -2.65
CA ILE A 147 -5.83 -5.49 -3.52
C ILE A 147 -5.38 -4.98 -4.88
N ASN A 148 -5.75 -5.69 -5.95
CA ASN A 148 -5.50 -5.28 -7.32
C ASN A 148 -6.82 -5.18 -8.09
N ALA A 149 -7.00 -4.10 -8.86
CA ALA A 149 -8.15 -3.90 -9.73
C ALA A 149 -7.70 -3.77 -11.18
N TYR A 150 -8.43 -4.39 -12.10
CA TYR A 150 -8.09 -4.51 -13.51
C TYR A 150 -9.28 -4.14 -14.39
N SER A 151 -9.01 -3.28 -15.38
CA SER A 151 -9.94 -2.92 -16.48
C SER A 151 -9.38 -3.31 -17.85
N THR A 152 -8.22 -3.97 -17.90
CA THR A 152 -7.56 -4.48 -19.10
C THR A 152 -6.97 -5.86 -18.84
N SER A 153 -6.84 -6.67 -19.89
CA SER A 153 -6.25 -8.01 -19.82
C SER A 153 -4.80 -7.95 -19.35
N ALA A 154 -4.38 -8.91 -18.53
CA ALA A 154 -3.05 -8.93 -17.94
C ALA A 154 -2.59 -10.34 -17.58
N THR A 155 -1.28 -10.52 -17.45
CA THR A 155 -0.71 -11.62 -16.66
C THR A 155 -0.60 -11.15 -15.22
N VAL A 156 -1.34 -11.78 -14.32
CA VAL A 156 -1.40 -11.42 -12.90
C VAL A 156 -0.36 -12.22 -12.13
N THR A 157 0.54 -11.56 -11.43
CA THR A 157 1.53 -12.23 -10.57
C THR A 157 1.04 -12.27 -9.13
N ILE A 158 1.10 -13.44 -8.48
CA ILE A 158 0.66 -13.62 -7.09
C ILE A 158 1.66 -12.93 -6.15
N PRO A 159 1.21 -11.97 -5.32
CA PRO A 159 2.10 -11.26 -4.40
C PRO A 159 2.84 -12.19 -3.44
N THR A 160 4.02 -11.76 -2.98
CA THR A 160 4.74 -12.44 -1.92
C THR A 160 3.88 -12.55 -0.66
N GLY A 161 3.79 -13.76 -0.08
CA GLY A 161 3.00 -14.00 1.12
C GLY A 161 1.50 -14.29 0.89
N ALA A 162 1.01 -14.20 -0.35
CA ALA A 162 -0.37 -14.58 -0.66
C ALA A 162 -0.51 -16.09 -0.89
N THR A 163 -1.42 -16.73 -0.14
CA THR A 163 -1.78 -18.16 -0.29
C THR A 163 -3.25 -18.36 -0.67
N LYS A 164 -4.06 -17.30 -0.60
CA LYS A 164 -5.49 -17.28 -0.92
C LYS A 164 -5.86 -15.99 -1.64
N ALA A 165 -6.98 -15.99 -2.35
CA ALA A 165 -7.53 -14.81 -2.97
C ALA A 165 -9.06 -14.84 -3.01
N LYS A 166 -9.68 -13.68 -2.82
CA LYS A 166 -11.07 -13.43 -3.23
C LYS A 166 -11.04 -12.69 -4.56
N VAL A 167 -11.63 -13.30 -5.57
CA VAL A 167 -11.73 -12.75 -6.92
C VAL A 167 -13.16 -12.29 -7.15
N THR A 168 -13.34 -11.02 -7.49
CA THR A 168 -14.59 -10.48 -8.03
C THR A 168 -14.37 -10.22 -9.51
N LEU A 169 -15.11 -10.90 -10.38
CA LEU A 169 -14.92 -10.84 -11.83
C LEU A 169 -16.26 -10.56 -12.52
N TRP A 170 -16.28 -9.68 -13.50
CA TRP A 170 -17.46 -9.39 -14.31
C TRP A 170 -17.12 -9.26 -15.80
N GLY A 171 -18.03 -9.75 -16.64
CA GLY A 171 -17.94 -9.60 -18.09
C GLY A 171 -18.24 -8.16 -18.54
N ALA A 172 -18.14 -7.91 -19.84
CA ALA A 172 -18.57 -6.64 -20.42
C ALA A 172 -20.07 -6.62 -20.73
N SER A 173 -20.71 -5.46 -20.66
CA SER A 173 -22.13 -5.34 -20.99
C SER A 173 -22.36 -5.18 -22.50
N GLY A 174 -23.55 -5.56 -22.96
CA GLY A 174 -23.95 -5.39 -24.37
C GLY A 174 -24.25 -3.94 -24.70
N GLY A 175 -24.07 -3.56 -25.97
CA GLY A 175 -24.46 -2.25 -26.48
C GLY A 175 -25.97 -2.15 -26.74
N GLY A 176 -26.50 -0.93 -26.78
CA GLY A 176 -27.88 -0.69 -27.18
C GLY A 176 -28.05 -0.71 -28.70
N GLY A 177 -29.21 -1.14 -29.18
CA GLY A 177 -29.57 -1.08 -30.59
C GLY A 177 -29.85 0.36 -31.06
N GLY A 178 -29.57 0.62 -32.33
CA GLY A 178 -29.90 1.89 -32.98
C GLY A 178 -31.39 1.98 -33.36
N ALA A 179 -31.89 3.19 -33.57
CA ALA A 179 -33.28 3.45 -33.89
C ALA A 179 -33.43 4.46 -35.04
N LYS A 180 -34.49 4.32 -35.84
CA LYS A 180 -34.90 5.29 -36.85
C LYS A 180 -36.42 5.23 -37.01
N ALA A 181 -37.08 6.34 -36.78
CA ALA A 181 -38.51 6.48 -37.05
C ALA A 181 -38.73 7.04 -38.46
N THR A 182 -39.55 6.38 -39.28
CA THR A 182 -40.06 6.95 -40.54
C THR A 182 -41.56 6.72 -40.64
N ALA A 183 -42.25 7.53 -41.46
CA ALA A 183 -43.69 7.43 -41.67
C ALA A 183 -44.17 6.06 -42.21
N ALA A 184 -43.29 5.29 -42.86
CA ALA A 184 -43.61 3.99 -43.46
C ALA A 184 -43.03 2.79 -42.70
N ASN A 185 -41.95 2.98 -41.93
CA ASN A 185 -41.30 1.89 -41.19
C ASN A 185 -40.55 2.45 -39.96
N THR A 186 -40.91 1.98 -38.77
CA THR A 186 -40.20 2.30 -37.52
C THR A 186 -39.28 1.15 -37.17
N ALA A 187 -38.01 1.48 -36.93
CA ALA A 187 -37.01 0.55 -36.46
C ALA A 187 -36.55 1.00 -35.08
N ILE A 188 -36.71 0.15 -34.07
CA ILE A 188 -36.48 0.48 -32.66
C ILE A 188 -35.47 -0.52 -32.11
N GLY A 189 -34.40 -0.02 -31.49
CA GLY A 189 -33.41 -0.86 -30.83
C GLY A 189 -33.80 -1.17 -29.37
N GLY A 190 -33.51 -2.39 -28.90
CA GLY A 190 -33.52 -2.68 -27.47
C GLY A 190 -32.30 -2.10 -26.76
N SER A 191 -32.32 -2.04 -25.43
CA SER A 191 -31.09 -1.75 -24.66
C SER A 191 -30.26 -3.02 -24.45
N GLY A 192 -28.95 -2.87 -24.24
CA GLY A 192 -28.03 -3.98 -24.02
C GLY A 192 -28.23 -4.69 -22.68
N GLY A 193 -27.91 -5.98 -22.63
CA GLY A 193 -27.93 -6.78 -21.41
C GLY A 193 -26.74 -6.49 -20.51
N GLY A 194 -26.95 -6.65 -19.20
CA GLY A 194 -25.87 -6.59 -18.22
C GLY A 194 -24.99 -7.84 -18.29
N ALA A 195 -23.71 -7.71 -17.95
CA ALA A 195 -22.82 -8.87 -17.91
C ALA A 195 -23.08 -9.79 -16.71
N GLY A 196 -22.67 -11.04 -16.85
CA GLY A 196 -22.51 -11.95 -15.72
C GLY A 196 -21.41 -11.49 -14.79
N ALA A 197 -21.49 -11.91 -13.54
CA ALA A 197 -20.48 -11.63 -12.53
C ALA A 197 -20.33 -12.81 -11.57
N LEU A 198 -19.15 -12.95 -10.98
CA LEU A 198 -18.87 -13.99 -10.01
C LEU A 198 -18.00 -13.50 -8.86
N ILE A 199 -18.08 -14.24 -7.76
CA ILE A 199 -17.12 -14.21 -6.66
C ILE A 199 -16.52 -15.62 -6.53
N ALA A 200 -15.20 -15.71 -6.42
CA ALA A 200 -14.49 -16.96 -6.18
C ALA A 200 -13.46 -16.79 -5.06
N TYR A 201 -13.34 -17.79 -4.21
CA TYR A 201 -12.33 -17.92 -3.16
C TYR A 201 -11.34 -18.99 -3.56
N ILE A 202 -10.16 -18.56 -4.00
CA ILE A 202 -9.09 -19.45 -4.42
C ILE A 202 -8.15 -19.68 -3.25
N THR A 203 -7.77 -20.94 -3.01
CA THR A 203 -6.78 -21.33 -2.01
C THR A 203 -5.61 -22.03 -2.67
N SER A 204 -4.57 -22.37 -1.88
CA SER A 204 -3.38 -23.06 -2.38
C SER A 204 -2.63 -22.28 -3.47
N LEU A 205 -2.65 -20.95 -3.36
CA LEU A 205 -1.88 -20.06 -4.21
C LEU A 205 -0.41 -20.08 -3.79
N VAL A 206 0.48 -20.04 -4.77
CA VAL A 206 1.92 -20.01 -4.55
C VAL A 206 2.44 -18.65 -5.01
N ALA A 207 3.11 -17.94 -4.11
CA ALA A 207 3.71 -16.64 -4.40
C ALA A 207 4.59 -16.68 -5.67
N ALA A 208 4.63 -15.55 -6.38
CA ALA A 208 5.34 -15.34 -7.64
C ALA A 208 4.87 -16.15 -8.86
N LYS A 209 3.98 -17.14 -8.69
CA LYS A 209 3.31 -17.77 -9.83
C LYS A 209 2.32 -16.82 -10.49
N THR A 210 1.93 -17.11 -11.72
CA THR A 210 1.08 -16.22 -12.53
C THR A 210 -0.27 -16.82 -12.87
N LEU A 211 -1.25 -15.95 -13.13
CA LEU A 211 -2.59 -16.24 -13.63
C LEU A 211 -2.83 -15.46 -14.93
N THR A 212 -3.70 -15.98 -15.79
CA THR A 212 -4.10 -15.30 -17.03
C THR A 212 -5.42 -14.59 -16.82
N LEU A 213 -5.43 -13.26 -16.88
CA LEU A 213 -6.63 -12.45 -16.81
C LEU A 213 -6.97 -11.91 -18.20
N THR A 214 -8.17 -12.23 -18.68
CA THR A 214 -8.77 -11.64 -19.88
C THR A 214 -9.91 -10.75 -19.45
N ILE A 215 -9.92 -9.50 -19.92
CA ILE A 215 -11.01 -8.57 -19.71
C ILE A 215 -11.82 -8.43 -21.01
N GLY A 216 -13.13 -8.65 -20.91
CA GLY A 216 -14.04 -8.52 -22.03
C GLY A 216 -14.17 -7.08 -22.51
N ALA A 217 -14.20 -6.89 -23.84
CA ALA A 217 -14.44 -5.58 -24.45
C ALA A 217 -15.93 -5.19 -24.37
N ALA A 218 -16.22 -3.89 -24.28
CA ALA A 218 -17.58 -3.38 -24.30
C ALA A 218 -18.32 -3.73 -25.60
N GLY A 219 -19.61 -4.06 -25.51
CA GLY A 219 -20.45 -4.25 -26.68
C GLY A 219 -20.62 -2.96 -27.49
N THR A 220 -20.52 -3.03 -28.81
CA THR A 220 -20.60 -1.85 -29.68
C THR A 220 -22.00 -1.25 -29.71
N ALA A 221 -22.11 0.07 -29.90
CA ALA A 221 -23.39 0.72 -30.16
C ALA A 221 -23.99 0.22 -31.49
N GLY A 222 -25.30 0.03 -31.53
CA GLY A 222 -26.03 -0.17 -32.78
C GLY A 222 -25.99 1.09 -33.65
N ALA A 223 -25.83 0.91 -34.95
CA ALA A 223 -25.61 1.99 -35.91
C ALA A 223 -26.85 2.89 -36.14
N THR A 224 -26.63 4.07 -36.75
CA THR A 224 -27.69 5.03 -37.11
C THR A 224 -28.56 4.54 -38.28
N THR A 225 -28.01 3.74 -39.19
CA THR A 225 -28.81 2.80 -39.99
C THR A 225 -29.19 1.66 -39.05
N PRO A 226 -30.46 1.59 -38.58
CA PRO A 226 -30.80 0.85 -37.37
C PRO A 226 -30.25 -0.56 -37.40
N GLY A 227 -29.53 -0.91 -36.35
CA GLY A 227 -28.87 -2.19 -36.20
C GLY A 227 -28.83 -2.61 -34.73
N ASP A 228 -28.60 -3.90 -34.53
CA ASP A 228 -28.39 -4.47 -33.21
C ASP A 228 -27.21 -3.82 -32.50
N GLY A 229 -27.28 -3.75 -31.18
CA GLY A 229 -26.08 -3.55 -30.36
C GLY A 229 -25.16 -4.76 -30.46
N GLY A 230 -23.87 -4.55 -30.26
CA GLY A 230 -22.89 -5.63 -30.14
C GLY A 230 -22.93 -6.28 -28.76
N ASP A 231 -22.57 -7.56 -28.71
CA ASP A 231 -22.43 -8.31 -27.47
C ASP A 231 -21.18 -7.84 -26.70
N GLY A 232 -21.28 -7.81 -25.38
CA GLY A 232 -20.11 -7.62 -24.52
C GLY A 232 -19.21 -8.85 -24.55
N GLY A 233 -17.89 -8.63 -24.50
CA GLY A 233 -16.91 -9.69 -24.35
C GLY A 233 -16.93 -10.36 -22.97
N ASN A 234 -16.46 -11.60 -22.92
CA ASN A 234 -16.30 -12.34 -21.68
C ASN A 234 -15.04 -11.89 -20.93
N SER A 235 -15.11 -11.84 -19.61
CA SER A 235 -13.93 -11.73 -18.75
C SER A 235 -13.64 -13.09 -18.12
N SER A 236 -12.37 -13.45 -18.01
CA SER A 236 -11.96 -14.74 -17.43
C SER A 236 -10.68 -14.64 -16.63
N LEU A 237 -10.60 -15.40 -15.55
CA LEU A 237 -9.35 -15.65 -14.83
C LEU A 237 -9.05 -17.15 -14.90
N ALA A 238 -7.89 -17.50 -15.43
CA ALA A 238 -7.51 -18.87 -15.70
C ALA A 238 -6.08 -19.17 -15.24
N THR A 239 -5.70 -20.44 -15.41
CA THR A 239 -4.31 -20.89 -15.20
C THR A 239 -3.33 -20.00 -15.95
N GLY A 240 -2.20 -19.69 -15.30
CA GLY A 240 -1.18 -18.80 -15.84
C GLY A 240 -0.57 -19.26 -17.17
N PRO A 241 0.12 -18.35 -17.88
CA PRO A 241 0.86 -18.70 -19.09
C PRO A 241 2.03 -19.64 -18.79
N ALA A 242 2.55 -20.28 -19.84
CA ALA A 242 3.74 -21.12 -19.74
C ALA A 242 4.94 -20.34 -19.14
N GLY A 243 5.75 -21.03 -18.33
CA GLY A 243 6.93 -20.46 -17.66
C GLY A 243 6.81 -20.48 -16.13
N ASN A 244 5.71 -19.99 -15.56
CA ASN A 244 5.49 -20.03 -14.11
C ASN A 244 4.00 -20.06 -13.69
N PRO A 245 3.19 -21.03 -14.17
CA PRO A 245 1.74 -20.98 -14.01
C PRO A 245 1.27 -21.39 -12.61
N GLN A 246 0.35 -20.59 -12.04
CA GLN A 246 -0.56 -21.06 -11.00
C GLN A 246 -1.75 -21.77 -11.66
N THR A 247 -2.04 -22.99 -11.23
CA THR A 247 -3.20 -23.76 -11.70
C THR A 247 -4.44 -23.39 -10.89
N ILE A 248 -5.52 -23.06 -11.59
CA ILE A 248 -6.87 -22.84 -11.04
C ILE A 248 -7.93 -23.36 -12.00
N SER A 249 -9.13 -23.64 -11.49
CA SER A 249 -10.32 -23.76 -12.34
C SER A 249 -10.61 -22.43 -13.03
N THR A 250 -10.98 -22.47 -14.31
CA THR A 250 -11.24 -21.24 -15.07
C THR A 250 -12.51 -20.58 -14.56
N LEU A 251 -12.39 -19.32 -14.15
CA LEU A 251 -13.49 -18.44 -13.81
C LEU A 251 -13.92 -17.70 -15.06
N THR A 252 -15.20 -17.71 -15.41
CA THR A 252 -15.71 -17.00 -16.60
C THR A 252 -16.95 -16.21 -16.25
N ALA A 253 -16.89 -14.91 -16.49
CA ALA A 253 -18.03 -14.01 -16.44
C ALA A 253 -18.36 -13.58 -17.88
N ASN A 254 -19.44 -14.12 -18.44
CA ASN A 254 -19.81 -13.85 -19.82
C ASN A 254 -20.38 -12.45 -19.97
N GLY A 255 -20.15 -11.85 -21.13
CA GLY A 255 -20.73 -10.56 -21.45
C GLY A 255 -22.24 -10.62 -21.68
N GLY A 256 -22.91 -9.49 -21.52
CA GLY A 256 -24.32 -9.34 -21.86
C GLY A 256 -24.50 -9.21 -23.38
N THR A 257 -25.62 -9.69 -23.93
CA THR A 257 -25.87 -9.55 -25.36
C THR A 257 -26.34 -8.15 -25.71
N GLY A 258 -26.11 -7.72 -26.95
CA GLY A 258 -26.55 -6.44 -27.45
C GLY A 258 -28.07 -6.37 -27.62
N GLY A 259 -28.63 -5.17 -27.45
CA GLY A 259 -30.05 -4.92 -27.64
C GLY A 259 -30.46 -5.16 -29.09
N LYS A 260 -31.58 -5.86 -29.29
CA LYS A 260 -32.01 -6.32 -30.62
C LYS A 260 -32.89 -5.30 -31.32
N LEU A 261 -32.70 -5.16 -32.62
CA LEU A 261 -33.54 -4.33 -33.47
C LEU A 261 -34.87 -5.03 -33.73
N ALA A 262 -35.96 -4.28 -33.61
CA ALA A 262 -37.25 -4.67 -34.16
C ALA A 262 -37.68 -3.67 -35.24
N SER A 263 -38.03 -4.17 -36.42
CA SER A 263 -38.48 -3.36 -37.56
C SER A 263 -39.93 -3.70 -37.93
N GLY A 264 -40.73 -2.68 -38.18
CA GLY A 264 -42.13 -2.80 -38.60
C GLY A 264 -43.13 -2.20 -37.61
N ALA A 265 -44.31 -1.84 -38.11
CA ALA A 265 -45.37 -1.24 -37.29
C ALA A 265 -45.82 -2.19 -36.17
N GLY A 266 -45.95 -1.66 -34.94
CA GLY A 266 -46.44 -2.40 -33.78
C GLY A 266 -45.47 -3.42 -33.18
N LYS A 267 -44.18 -3.39 -33.56
CA LYS A 267 -43.17 -4.29 -32.99
C LYS A 267 -42.54 -3.72 -31.72
N THR A 268 -42.26 -4.60 -30.76
CA THR A 268 -41.44 -4.32 -29.59
C THR A 268 -40.03 -4.85 -29.82
N SER A 269 -39.03 -4.04 -29.48
CA SER A 269 -37.65 -4.51 -29.45
C SER A 269 -37.38 -5.29 -28.18
N LEU A 270 -36.54 -6.31 -28.26
CA LEU A 270 -36.11 -7.07 -27.09
C LEU A 270 -34.80 -6.46 -26.57
N GLY A 271 -34.73 -6.23 -25.27
CA GLY A 271 -33.46 -5.95 -24.62
C GLY A 271 -32.53 -7.16 -24.71
N GLY A 272 -31.23 -6.89 -24.67
CA GLY A 272 -30.22 -7.93 -24.65
C GLY A 272 -30.36 -8.80 -23.40
N THR A 273 -30.09 -10.09 -23.54
CA THR A 273 -30.01 -11.03 -22.42
C THR A 273 -28.82 -10.73 -21.52
N GLY A 274 -28.99 -10.95 -20.22
CA GLY A 274 -27.88 -10.88 -19.30
C GLY A 274 -26.85 -11.97 -19.55
N GLY A 275 -25.57 -11.65 -19.35
CA GLY A 275 -24.49 -12.63 -19.39
C GLY A 275 -24.55 -13.56 -18.17
N THR A 276 -24.15 -14.82 -18.35
CA THR A 276 -24.04 -15.81 -17.26
C THR A 276 -22.63 -15.84 -16.69
N ALA A 277 -22.45 -16.39 -15.49
CA ALA A 277 -21.13 -16.62 -14.91
C ALA A 277 -20.96 -18.10 -14.51
N THR A 278 -19.72 -18.59 -14.55
CA THR A 278 -19.37 -19.97 -14.21
C THR A 278 -18.00 -20.05 -13.54
N GLY A 279 -17.79 -21.09 -12.74
CA GLY A 279 -16.51 -21.37 -12.09
C GLY A 279 -16.29 -20.63 -10.77
N GLY A 280 -17.10 -19.61 -10.46
CA GLY A 280 -17.08 -18.98 -9.13
C GLY A 280 -17.85 -19.80 -8.09
N ASP A 281 -17.61 -19.48 -6.82
CA ASP A 281 -18.40 -20.00 -5.70
C ASP A 281 -19.79 -19.37 -5.69
N LEU A 282 -19.87 -18.09 -6.07
CA LEU A 282 -21.10 -17.39 -6.36
C LEU A 282 -21.08 -16.96 -7.83
N ASN A 283 -22.07 -17.42 -8.60
CA ASN A 283 -22.26 -17.06 -9.99
C ASN A 283 -23.58 -16.30 -10.15
N ILE A 284 -23.53 -15.10 -10.74
CA ILE A 284 -24.68 -14.22 -10.85
C ILE A 284 -24.88 -13.84 -12.32
N THR A 285 -26.08 -14.09 -12.81
CA THR A 285 -26.49 -13.69 -14.17
C THR A 285 -26.79 -12.19 -14.19
N GLY A 286 -26.33 -11.50 -15.22
CA GLY A 286 -26.67 -10.11 -15.46
C GLY A 286 -28.17 -9.91 -15.70
N MET A 287 -28.65 -8.69 -15.53
CA MET A 287 -30.04 -8.36 -15.86
C MET A 287 -30.21 -8.24 -17.37
N PHE A 288 -31.42 -8.54 -17.84
CA PHE A 288 -31.84 -8.21 -19.20
C PHE A 288 -31.82 -6.68 -19.40
N GLY A 289 -31.51 -6.25 -20.61
CA GLY A 289 -31.81 -4.91 -21.06
C GLY A 289 -33.32 -4.69 -21.09
N SER A 290 -33.73 -3.45 -20.91
CA SER A 290 -35.12 -3.05 -21.16
C SER A 290 -35.47 -3.15 -22.64
N SER A 291 -36.67 -3.66 -22.92
CA SER A 291 -37.34 -3.53 -24.21
C SER A 291 -37.68 -2.08 -24.50
N ALA A 292 -37.67 -1.68 -25.77
CA ALA A 292 -38.23 -0.41 -26.21
C ALA A 292 -39.51 -0.65 -27.03
N THR A 293 -40.57 0.09 -26.70
CA THR A 293 -41.92 -0.04 -27.26
C THR A 293 -42.33 1.26 -27.94
N LEU A 294 -43.04 1.14 -29.07
CA LEU A 294 -43.69 2.27 -29.73
C LEU A 294 -44.99 2.61 -28.99
N GLY A 295 -45.11 3.83 -28.45
CA GLY A 295 -46.40 4.38 -28.04
C GLY A 295 -47.18 4.79 -29.30
N ALA A 296 -48.32 4.15 -29.59
CA ALA A 296 -49.14 4.52 -30.74
C ALA A 296 -49.70 5.94 -30.54
N SER A 297 -49.33 6.89 -31.42
CA SER A 297 -50.20 8.05 -31.64
C SER A 297 -51.27 7.63 -32.64
N THR A 298 -52.52 7.53 -32.18
CA THR A 298 -53.67 7.52 -33.09
C THR A 298 -53.61 8.78 -33.94
N ALA A 299 -53.65 8.59 -35.26
CA ALA A 299 -53.62 9.60 -36.30
C ALA A 299 -54.08 11.00 -35.87
N SER A 300 -53.20 11.98 -35.96
CA SER A 300 -53.63 13.31 -36.39
C SER A 300 -52.56 13.85 -37.33
N THR A 301 -53.01 14.62 -38.30
CA THR A 301 -52.35 15.11 -39.50
C THR A 301 -51.19 16.09 -39.24
N ALA A 302 -50.46 15.96 -38.13
CA ALA A 302 -49.26 16.72 -37.80
C ALA A 302 -48.00 15.88 -38.09
N PRO A 303 -46.88 16.47 -38.54
CA PRO A 303 -45.71 15.74 -39.00
C PRO A 303 -44.88 15.08 -37.88
N ASP A 304 -45.26 15.20 -36.60
CA ASP A 304 -44.48 14.63 -35.50
C ASP A 304 -45.31 14.46 -34.21
N PRO A 305 -45.67 13.22 -33.82
CA PRO A 305 -45.69 12.91 -32.40
C PRO A 305 -45.18 11.48 -32.16
N THR A 306 -43.88 11.32 -31.89
CA THR A 306 -43.34 10.02 -31.47
C THR A 306 -42.61 10.13 -30.11
N MET A 307 -43.28 9.71 -29.04
CA MET A 307 -42.64 9.56 -27.73
C MET A 307 -41.96 8.19 -27.63
N PHE A 308 -40.64 8.18 -27.48
CA PHE A 308 -39.84 6.98 -27.19
C PHE A 308 -39.62 6.86 -25.69
N VAL A 309 -40.02 5.73 -25.09
CA VAL A 309 -39.64 5.40 -23.71
C VAL A 309 -38.23 4.81 -23.74
N ASN A 310 -37.28 5.52 -23.14
CA ASN A 310 -35.90 5.06 -23.00
C ASN A 310 -35.84 3.77 -22.16
N GLY A 311 -35.34 2.69 -22.77
CA GLY A 311 -34.98 1.49 -22.03
C GLY A 311 -33.64 1.67 -21.31
N GLN A 312 -33.60 1.43 -20.00
CA GLN A 312 -32.34 1.36 -19.24
C GLN A 312 -31.63 0.05 -19.60
N GLY A 313 -30.32 0.11 -19.84
CA GLY A 313 -29.53 -1.11 -20.03
C GLY A 313 -29.52 -1.97 -18.78
N GLY A 314 -29.39 -3.28 -18.97
CA GLY A 314 -29.40 -4.24 -17.86
C GLY A 314 -28.21 -4.02 -16.93
N ALA A 315 -28.42 -4.04 -15.62
CA ALA A 315 -27.30 -4.02 -14.68
C ALA A 315 -26.52 -5.33 -14.75
N THR A 316 -25.20 -5.24 -14.62
CA THR A 316 -24.36 -6.42 -14.32
C THR A 316 -24.81 -7.11 -13.04
N GLY A 317 -24.51 -8.40 -12.90
CA GLY A 317 -24.95 -9.20 -11.75
C GLY A 317 -24.55 -8.64 -10.37
N LEU A 318 -23.50 -7.81 -10.30
CA LEU A 318 -23.04 -7.13 -9.08
C LEU A 318 -23.32 -5.61 -9.05
N GLY A 319 -24.05 -5.07 -10.03
CA GLY A 319 -24.33 -3.63 -10.14
C GLY A 319 -23.10 -2.77 -10.45
N LEU A 320 -22.01 -3.36 -10.92
CA LEU A 320 -20.73 -2.69 -11.21
C LEU A 320 -20.74 -1.92 -12.53
N SER A 321 -21.68 -2.23 -13.42
CA SER A 321 -21.96 -1.48 -14.66
C SER A 321 -23.34 -1.82 -15.24
N PHE A 322 -23.72 -1.15 -16.33
CA PHE A 322 -25.00 -1.29 -17.04
C PHE A 322 -24.77 -1.53 -18.54
N GLY A 323 -25.73 -2.16 -19.20
CA GLY A 323 -25.80 -2.23 -20.66
C GLY A 323 -25.97 -0.87 -21.32
N GLY A 324 -25.62 -0.79 -22.60
CA GLY A 324 -25.86 0.39 -23.42
C GLY A 324 -27.35 0.69 -23.55
N ARG A 325 -27.75 1.95 -23.41
CA ARG A 325 -29.14 2.37 -23.66
C ARG A 325 -29.47 2.31 -25.15
N SER A 326 -30.74 2.07 -25.44
CA SER A 326 -31.29 2.13 -26.80
C SER A 326 -31.16 3.54 -27.41
N GLY A 327 -31.02 3.64 -28.72
CA GLY A 327 -31.12 4.91 -29.46
C GLY A 327 -32.57 5.42 -29.52
N THR A 328 -32.76 6.74 -29.50
CA THR A 328 -34.07 7.39 -29.59
C THR A 328 -34.15 8.32 -30.78
N SER A 329 -35.13 8.15 -31.67
CA SER A 329 -35.25 8.91 -32.93
C SER A 329 -36.67 9.45 -33.10
N THR A 330 -36.88 10.75 -32.85
CA THR A 330 -38.21 11.40 -33.01
C THR A 330 -38.50 11.90 -34.42
N SER A 331 -37.46 12.03 -35.25
CA SER A 331 -37.57 12.47 -36.63
C SER A 331 -36.94 11.43 -37.55
N GLY A 332 -37.16 11.50 -38.86
CA GLY A 332 -36.58 10.64 -39.92
C GLY A 332 -35.07 10.35 -39.86
N THR A 333 -34.34 10.96 -38.92
CA THR A 333 -32.91 10.81 -38.65
C THR A 333 -32.64 9.58 -37.77
N GLY A 334 -31.69 8.75 -38.18
CA GLY A 334 -31.28 7.59 -37.40
C GLY A 334 -30.39 7.96 -36.21
N VAL A 335 -30.60 7.31 -35.08
CA VAL A 335 -29.86 7.54 -33.83
C VAL A 335 -29.23 6.24 -33.37
N ALA A 336 -27.92 6.28 -33.09
CA ALA A 336 -27.19 5.13 -32.59
C ALA A 336 -27.60 4.81 -31.15
N GLY A 337 -27.44 3.54 -30.76
CA GLY A 337 -27.49 3.17 -29.35
C GLY A 337 -26.26 3.67 -28.59
N LEU A 338 -26.19 3.38 -27.29
CA LEU A 338 -24.97 3.60 -26.51
C LEU A 338 -24.10 2.33 -26.50
N VAL A 339 -22.79 2.54 -26.40
CA VAL A 339 -21.81 1.47 -26.17
C VAL A 339 -22.05 0.86 -24.79
N GLY A 340 -21.76 -0.44 -24.64
CA GLY A 340 -21.70 -1.09 -23.35
C GLY A 340 -20.51 -0.62 -22.50
N VAL A 341 -20.25 -1.35 -21.42
CA VAL A 341 -19.14 -1.10 -20.49
C VAL A 341 -18.19 -2.29 -20.52
N VAL A 342 -16.90 -2.00 -20.46
CA VAL A 342 -15.83 -3.00 -20.39
C VAL A 342 -15.97 -3.88 -19.13
N GLY A 343 -15.51 -5.13 -19.21
CA GLY A 343 -15.44 -6.00 -18.05
C GLY A 343 -14.38 -5.57 -17.04
N GLY A 344 -14.19 -6.34 -15.99
CA GLY A 344 -13.14 -6.06 -15.01
C GLY A 344 -12.99 -7.14 -13.95
N CYS A 345 -11.95 -6.98 -13.14
CA CYS A 345 -11.59 -7.89 -12.07
C CYS A 345 -11.03 -7.15 -10.86
N ILE A 346 -11.41 -7.56 -9.66
CA ILE A 346 -10.77 -7.18 -8.41
C ILE A 346 -10.27 -8.45 -7.73
N ILE A 347 -9.01 -8.46 -7.33
CA ILE A 347 -8.40 -9.57 -6.58
C ILE A 347 -7.90 -9.03 -5.23
N GLU A 348 -8.50 -9.53 -4.17
CA GLU A 348 -8.06 -9.32 -2.79
C GLU A 348 -7.21 -10.54 -2.39
N TRP A 349 -5.92 -10.33 -2.10
CA TRP A 349 -4.97 -11.39 -1.77
C TRP A 349 -4.86 -11.56 -0.26
N TYR A 350 -4.75 -12.80 0.21
CA TYR A 350 -4.69 -13.14 1.62
C TYR A 350 -3.58 -14.15 1.91
N SER A 351 -3.05 -14.11 3.14
CA SER A 351 -2.04 -15.05 3.65
C SER A 351 -2.62 -16.38 4.14
#